data_AF-A0A0B4S0U5-F1
#
_entry.id   AF-A0A0B4S0U5-F1
#
_cell.length_a   1.000
_cell.length_b   1.000
_cell.length_c   1.000
_cell.angle_alpha   90.00
_cell.angle_beta   90.00
_cell.angle_gamma   90.00
#
_symmetry.space_group_name_H-M   'P 1'
#
loop_
_entity.id
_entity.type
_entity.pdbx_description
1 polymer ?
#
loop_
_entity_poly.entity_id
_entity_poly.type
_entity_poly.pdbx_seq_one_letter_code
_entity_poly.pdbx_strand_id
1 'polypeptide(L)'
;MKKNIKNIIILVLIIEIVGLGLIFYQSSLERAKVRKEREKYYIVTDINNNDVLKIEKKYLSPQELNKIVITKAGNDKKYIIEDKKLMGDIISKSEFSKFVSNSELTMGTEDITITFENNNNVFSISLSAEDRTATLKYNEYSFLVTVTDDFYNFVYELYSKIS
;
A
#
# COMPACT_ATOMS: atom_id res chain seq x y z
N MET A 1 35.27 -39.66 44.37
CA MET A 1 35.01 -38.30 43.83
C MET A 1 33.51 -38.12 43.62
N LYS A 2 32.83 -37.22 44.35
CA LYS A 2 31.44 -36.84 44.04
C LYS A 2 31.47 -36.03 42.75
N LYS A 3 30.89 -36.54 41.66
CA LYS A 3 30.72 -35.77 40.41
C LYS A 3 29.90 -34.51 40.72
N ASN A 4 30.39 -33.34 40.34
CA ASN A 4 29.72 -32.04 40.47
C ASN A 4 28.56 -31.90 39.47
N ILE A 5 27.59 -32.81 39.55
CA ILE A 5 26.44 -32.91 38.64
C ILE A 5 25.62 -31.61 38.66
N LYS A 6 25.52 -30.93 39.81
CA LYS A 6 24.84 -29.62 39.93
C LYS A 6 25.45 -28.55 39.02
N ASN A 7 26.78 -28.46 38.93
CA ASN A 7 27.44 -27.45 38.11
C ASN A 7 27.26 -27.73 36.61
N ILE A 8 27.20 -29.01 36.23
CA ILE A 8 26.94 -29.43 34.84
C ILE A 8 25.51 -29.05 34.43
N ILE A 9 24.52 -29.31 35.29
CA ILE A 9 23.12 -28.94 35.02
C ILE A 9 22.96 -27.43 34.88
N ILE A 10 23.60 -26.64 35.75
CA ILE A 10 23.58 -25.16 35.66
C ILE A 10 24.22 -24.69 34.36
N LEU A 11 25.33 -25.29 33.93
CA LEU A 11 26.01 -24.92 32.69
C LEU A 11 25.14 -25.19 31.46
N VAL A 12 24.46 -26.35 31.43
CA VAL A 12 23.53 -26.71 30.33
C VAL A 12 22.38 -25.71 30.25
N LEU A 13 21.77 -25.37 31.40
CA LEU A 13 20.71 -24.35 31.47
C LEU A 13 21.15 -22.98 30.94
N ILE A 14 22.37 -22.55 31.26
CA ILE A 14 22.92 -21.29 30.75
C ILE A 14 23.11 -21.33 29.24
N ILE A 15 23.66 -22.43 28.71
CA ILE A 15 23.85 -22.61 27.26
C ILE A 15 22.50 -22.59 26.53
N GLU A 16 21.48 -23.25 27.07
CA GLU A 16 20.14 -23.26 26.49
C GLU A 16 19.49 -21.86 26.48
N ILE A 17 19.57 -21.12 27.59
CA ILE A 17 19.01 -19.76 27.68
C ILE A 17 19.73 -18.82 26.72
N VAL A 18 21.06 -18.87 26.66
CA VAL A 18 21.86 -18.02 25.76
C VAL A 18 21.61 -18.41 24.30
N GLY A 19 21.58 -19.71 24.00
CA GLY A 19 21.33 -20.22 22.65
C GLY A 19 19.97 -19.82 22.12
N LEU A 20 18.90 -20.03 22.90
CA LEU A 20 17.55 -19.59 22.54
C LEU A 20 17.48 -18.06 22.43
N GLY A 21 18.09 -17.32 23.37
CA GLY A 21 18.16 -15.87 23.34
C GLY A 21 18.78 -15.32 22.06
N LEU A 22 19.86 -15.94 21.57
CA LEU A 22 20.50 -15.56 20.31
C LEU A 22 19.60 -15.82 19.10
N ILE A 23 18.90 -16.96 19.06
CA ILE A 23 17.96 -17.30 17.97
C ILE A 23 16.79 -16.29 17.93
N PHE A 24 16.20 -15.99 19.09
CA PHE A 24 15.13 -14.98 19.19
C PHE A 24 15.61 -13.59 18.78
N TYR A 25 16.82 -13.21 19.18
CA TYR A 25 17.41 -11.91 18.82
C TYR A 25 17.63 -11.78 17.31
N GLN A 26 18.25 -12.78 16.68
CA GLN A 26 18.45 -12.80 15.23
C GLN A 26 17.11 -12.77 14.47
N SER A 27 16.14 -13.56 14.91
CA SER A 27 14.78 -13.58 14.33
C SER A 27 14.08 -12.21 14.47
N SER A 28 14.30 -11.50 15.58
CA SER A 28 13.79 -10.14 15.78
C SER A 28 14.44 -9.13 14.82
N LEU A 29 15.76 -9.19 14.65
CA LEU A 29 16.50 -8.33 13.72
C LEU A 29 16.07 -8.55 12.27
N GLU A 30 15.89 -9.79 11.84
CA GLU A 30 15.41 -10.11 10.49
C GLU A 30 14.00 -9.57 10.26
N ARG A 31 13.08 -9.77 11.21
CA ARG A 31 11.73 -9.18 11.15
C ARG A 31 11.77 -7.66 11.05
N ALA A 32 12.64 -7.01 11.83
CA ALA A 32 12.81 -5.56 11.78
C ALA A 32 13.35 -5.09 10.42
N LYS A 33 14.29 -5.83 9.83
CA LYS A 33 14.84 -5.54 8.49
C LYS A 33 13.76 -5.66 7.41
N VAL A 34 13.01 -6.77 7.42
CA VAL A 34 11.89 -6.99 6.48
C VAL A 34 10.84 -5.89 6.62
N ARG A 35 10.48 -5.51 7.85
CA ARG A 35 9.54 -4.41 8.09
C ARG A 35 10.02 -3.09 7.48
N LYS A 36 11.27 -2.70 7.75
CA LYS A 36 11.86 -1.48 7.18
C LYS A 36 11.89 -1.50 5.65
N GLU A 37 12.12 -2.66 5.06
CA GLU A 37 12.09 -2.81 3.61
C GLU A 37 10.68 -2.63 3.05
N ARG A 38 9.67 -3.25 3.69
CA ARG A 38 8.25 -3.11 3.30
C ARG A 38 7.73 -1.68 3.45
N GLU A 39 8.23 -0.92 4.43
CA GLU A 39 7.84 0.49 4.65
C GLU A 39 8.15 1.42 3.47
N LYS A 40 9.05 1.02 2.55
CA LYS A 40 9.36 1.78 1.33
C LYS A 40 8.29 1.69 0.25
N TYR A 41 7.34 0.77 0.38
CA TYR A 41 6.35 0.48 -0.65
C TYR A 41 4.94 0.79 -0.15
N TYR A 42 4.09 1.25 -1.06
CA TYR A 42 2.66 1.01 -0.99
C TYR A 42 2.40 -0.40 -1.53
N ILE A 43 1.66 -1.21 -0.78
CA ILE A 43 1.42 -2.61 -1.11
C ILE A 43 -0.09 -2.81 -1.21
N VAL A 44 -0.56 -3.33 -2.33
CA VAL A 44 -1.93 -3.84 -2.48
C VAL A 44 -1.85 -5.35 -2.30
N THR A 45 -2.79 -5.90 -1.53
CA THR A 45 -2.85 -7.34 -1.25
C THR A 45 -4.09 -7.97 -1.85
N ASP A 46 -4.05 -9.28 -2.11
CA ASP A 46 -5.26 -10.05 -2.41
C ASP A 46 -6.07 -10.37 -1.13
N ILE A 47 -7.21 -11.06 -1.31
CA ILE A 47 -8.06 -11.57 -0.22
C ILE A 47 -7.35 -12.54 0.74
N ASN A 48 -6.22 -13.13 0.32
CA ASN A 48 -5.41 -14.05 1.12
C ASN A 48 -4.22 -13.33 1.78
N ASN A 49 -4.14 -11.99 1.69
CA ASN A 49 -3.05 -11.15 2.16
C ASN A 49 -1.70 -11.37 1.45
N ASN A 50 -1.71 -11.89 0.22
CA ASN A 50 -0.52 -11.94 -0.62
C ASN A 50 -0.30 -10.60 -1.31
N ASP A 51 0.96 -10.17 -1.42
CA ASP A 51 1.32 -8.96 -2.16
C ASP A 51 1.05 -9.16 -3.65
N VAL A 52 0.16 -8.37 -4.24
CA VAL A 52 -0.13 -8.41 -5.69
C VAL A 52 0.46 -7.22 -6.44
N LEU A 53 0.67 -6.11 -5.73
CA LEU A 53 1.29 -4.92 -6.29
C LEU A 53 2.15 -4.21 -5.25
N LYS A 54 3.34 -3.77 -5.67
CA LYS A 54 4.25 -2.95 -4.88
C LYS A 54 4.61 -1.71 -5.66
N ILE A 55 4.32 -0.55 -5.09
CA ILE A 55 4.65 0.75 -5.66
C ILE A 55 5.65 1.41 -4.71
N GLU A 56 6.84 1.76 -5.17
CA GLU A 56 7.76 2.51 -4.31
C GLU A 56 7.16 3.88 -3.96
N LYS A 57 7.10 4.20 -2.66
CA LYS A 57 6.50 5.45 -2.17
C LYS A 57 7.13 6.69 -2.77
N LYS A 58 8.42 6.64 -3.12
CA LYS A 58 9.13 7.74 -3.78
C LYS A 58 8.42 8.19 -5.07
N TYR A 59 7.86 7.26 -5.85
CA TYR A 59 7.19 7.55 -7.12
C TYR A 59 5.84 8.26 -6.96
N LEU A 60 5.22 8.15 -5.79
CA LEU A 60 4.01 8.86 -5.38
C LEU A 60 4.35 9.92 -4.32
N SER A 61 5.57 10.45 -4.32
CA SER A 61 5.89 11.62 -3.49
C SER A 61 5.55 12.91 -4.24
N PRO A 62 5.15 14.00 -3.57
CA PRO A 62 4.92 15.28 -4.23
C PRO A 62 6.13 15.78 -5.05
N GLN A 63 7.34 15.44 -4.63
CA GLN A 63 8.57 15.84 -5.32
C GLN A 63 8.71 15.16 -6.68
N GLU A 64 8.40 13.86 -6.75
CA GLU A 64 8.54 13.05 -7.97
C GLU A 64 7.31 13.10 -8.88
N LEU A 65 6.12 13.31 -8.32
CA LEU A 65 4.90 13.45 -9.12
C LEU A 65 4.92 14.73 -9.95
N ASN A 66 4.59 14.60 -11.22
CA ASN A 66 4.43 15.73 -12.11
C ASN A 66 3.07 16.40 -11.87
N LYS A 67 2.00 15.61 -11.93
CA LYS A 67 0.61 16.07 -11.79
C LYS A 67 -0.31 14.96 -11.30
N ILE A 68 -1.45 15.36 -10.74
CA ILE A 68 -2.60 14.47 -10.54
C ILE A 68 -3.71 14.94 -11.48
N VAL A 69 -4.31 14.01 -12.21
CA VAL A 69 -5.39 14.28 -13.16
C VAL A 69 -6.65 13.58 -12.68
N ILE A 70 -7.76 14.31 -12.61
CA ILE A 70 -9.08 13.78 -12.27
C ILE A 70 -10.00 13.94 -13.47
N THR A 71 -10.67 12.86 -13.85
CA THR A 71 -11.63 12.82 -14.96
C THR A 71 -12.89 12.09 -14.54
N LYS A 72 -14.04 12.47 -15.13
CA LYS A 72 -15.33 11.82 -14.89
C LYS A 72 -15.87 11.25 -16.20
N ALA A 73 -16.38 10.03 -16.16
CA ALA A 73 -17.00 9.37 -17.30
C ALA A 73 -18.17 10.21 -17.82
N GLY A 74 -18.26 10.33 -19.15
CA GLY A 74 -19.25 11.18 -19.80
C GLY A 74 -19.01 12.68 -19.67
N ASN A 75 -17.88 13.12 -19.11
CA ASN A 75 -17.46 14.53 -19.08
C ASN A 75 -16.08 14.69 -19.73
N ASP A 76 -15.98 15.58 -20.71
CA ASP A 76 -14.71 15.83 -21.42
C ASP A 76 -13.73 16.70 -20.62
N LYS A 77 -14.19 17.33 -19.53
CA LYS A 77 -13.32 18.14 -18.67
C LYS A 77 -12.33 17.27 -17.90
N LYS A 78 -11.07 17.71 -17.90
CA LYS A 78 -9.99 17.15 -17.09
C LYS A 78 -9.54 18.18 -16.07
N TYR A 79 -9.45 17.78 -14.81
CA TYR A 79 -8.94 18.62 -13.74
C TYR A 79 -7.49 18.23 -13.46
N ILE A 80 -6.58 19.19 -13.53
CA ILE A 80 -5.14 18.96 -13.38
C ILE A 80 -4.68 19.67 -12.10
N ILE A 81 -4.03 18.92 -11.23
CA ILE A 81 -3.48 19.39 -9.96
C ILE A 81 -1.97 19.31 -10.05
N GLU A 82 -1.30 20.46 -9.93
CA GLU A 82 0.16 20.61 -9.93
C GLU A 82 0.71 21.13 -8.59
N ASP A 83 -0.17 21.58 -7.69
CA ASP A 83 0.21 22.03 -6.35
C ASP A 83 0.74 20.89 -5.48
N LYS A 84 2.00 21.01 -5.05
CA LYS A 84 2.71 19.95 -4.34
C LYS A 84 2.11 19.62 -2.98
N LYS A 85 1.57 20.61 -2.27
CA LYS A 85 0.95 20.37 -0.97
C LYS A 85 -0.34 19.59 -1.15
N LEU A 86 -1.19 20.02 -2.08
CA LEU A 86 -2.45 19.35 -2.39
C LEU A 86 -2.24 17.93 -2.91
N MET A 87 -1.21 17.69 -3.73
CA MET A 87 -0.81 16.34 -4.12
C MET A 87 -0.50 15.46 -2.91
N GLY A 88 0.31 15.97 -1.97
CA GLY A 88 0.67 15.24 -0.75
C GLY A 88 -0.56 14.88 0.07
N ASP A 89 -1.50 15.83 0.20
CA ASP A 89 -2.75 15.61 0.92
C ASP A 89 -3.60 14.52 0.24
N ILE A 90 -3.76 14.54 -1.08
CA ILE A 90 -4.48 13.50 -1.86
C ILE A 90 -3.84 12.12 -1.69
N ILE A 91 -2.52 12.03 -1.81
CA ILE A 91 -1.78 10.76 -1.69
C ILE A 91 -1.95 10.18 -0.28
N SER A 92 -1.91 11.03 0.75
CA SER A 92 -2.08 10.60 2.13
C SER A 92 -3.45 9.95 2.38
N LYS A 93 -4.49 10.36 1.65
CA LYS A 93 -5.84 9.81 1.72
C LYS A 93 -6.03 8.51 0.95
N SER A 94 -5.11 8.18 0.05
CA SER A 94 -5.23 7.01 -0.82
C SER A 94 -4.95 5.68 -0.12
N GLU A 95 -4.44 5.68 1.13
CA GLU A 95 -4.22 4.54 2.03
C GLU A 95 -4.11 3.15 1.36
N PHE A 96 -3.21 3.03 0.37
CA PHE A 96 -3.16 1.90 -0.57
C PHE A 96 -3.08 0.51 0.07
N SER A 97 -2.53 0.42 1.28
CA SER A 97 -2.46 -0.83 2.06
C SER A 97 -3.82 -1.37 2.50
N LYS A 98 -4.88 -0.58 2.38
CA LYS A 98 -6.25 -1.00 2.66
C LYS A 98 -7.02 -1.42 1.41
N PHE A 99 -6.41 -1.30 0.22
CA PHE A 99 -7.03 -1.78 -1.01
C PHE A 99 -6.81 -3.28 -1.12
N VAL A 100 -7.89 -3.99 -1.42
CA VAL A 100 -7.89 -5.45 -1.50
C VAL A 100 -8.23 -5.86 -2.91
N SER A 101 -7.30 -6.54 -3.57
CA SER A 101 -7.48 -7.13 -4.89
C SER A 101 -8.29 -8.42 -4.79
N ASN A 102 -9.26 -8.59 -5.67
CA ASN A 102 -10.01 -9.82 -5.77
C ASN A 102 -10.45 -10.06 -7.22
N SER A 103 -10.02 -11.17 -7.79
CA SER A 103 -10.33 -11.57 -9.17
C SER A 103 -11.80 -11.90 -9.41
N GLU A 104 -12.55 -12.17 -8.34
CA GLU A 104 -13.99 -12.44 -8.40
C GLU A 104 -14.84 -11.16 -8.35
N LEU A 105 -14.22 -9.98 -8.15
CA LEU A 105 -14.95 -8.73 -8.19
C LEU A 105 -15.48 -8.49 -9.61
N THR A 106 -16.71 -8.00 -9.66
CA THR A 106 -17.28 -7.37 -10.84
C THR A 106 -17.30 -5.88 -10.58
N MET A 107 -16.89 -5.09 -11.57
CA MET A 107 -16.99 -3.64 -11.49
C MET A 107 -18.25 -3.18 -12.22
N GLY A 108 -19.00 -2.29 -11.59
CA GLY A 108 -20.08 -1.54 -12.24
C GLY A 108 -19.54 -0.53 -13.26
N THR A 109 -20.31 0.51 -13.53
CA THR A 109 -19.90 1.54 -14.49
C THR A 109 -18.73 2.38 -13.94
N GLU A 110 -17.60 2.43 -14.67
CA GLU A 110 -16.50 3.36 -14.37
C GLU A 110 -17.01 4.81 -14.39
N ASP A 111 -16.66 5.59 -13.36
CA ASP A 111 -17.13 6.96 -13.19
C ASP A 111 -15.97 7.94 -13.00
N ILE A 112 -15.38 8.03 -11.81
CA ILE A 112 -14.28 8.98 -11.56
C ILE A 112 -12.95 8.25 -11.61
N THR A 113 -12.06 8.73 -12.48
CA THR A 113 -10.67 8.27 -12.53
C THR A 113 -9.74 9.33 -11.97
N ILE A 114 -8.92 8.93 -10.99
CA ILE A 114 -7.79 9.71 -10.47
C ILE A 114 -6.49 9.08 -10.95
N THR A 115 -5.66 9.87 -11.63
CA THR A 115 -4.39 9.46 -12.22
C THR A 115 -3.24 10.25 -11.62
N PHE A 116 -2.22 9.56 -11.15
CA PHE A 116 -0.98 10.10 -10.61
C PHE A 116 0.12 9.86 -11.65
N GLU A 117 0.63 10.94 -12.23
CA GLU A 117 1.64 10.87 -13.29
C GLU A 117 3.00 11.35 -12.75
N ASN A 118 4.04 10.55 -12.97
CA ASN A 118 5.43 11.01 -12.93
C ASN A 118 6.10 10.71 -14.28
N ASN A 119 7.37 11.13 -14.42
CA ASN A 119 8.09 11.02 -15.70
C ASN A 119 8.15 9.59 -16.27
N ASN A 120 8.13 8.57 -15.42
CA ASN A 120 8.41 7.18 -15.82
C ASN A 120 7.25 6.23 -15.54
N ASN A 121 6.23 6.66 -14.78
CA ASN A 121 5.16 5.79 -14.31
C ASN A 121 3.82 6.52 -14.33
N VAL A 122 2.79 5.76 -14.66
CA VAL A 122 1.40 6.18 -14.54
C VAL A 122 0.69 5.22 -13.62
N PHE A 123 0.10 5.79 -12.58
CA PHE A 123 -0.74 5.05 -11.64
C PHE A 123 -2.14 5.65 -11.68
N SER A 124 -3.19 4.84 -11.83
CA SER A 124 -4.55 5.34 -11.80
C SER A 124 -5.49 4.45 -11.02
N ILE A 125 -6.53 5.07 -10.47
CA ILE A 125 -7.64 4.39 -9.80
C ILE A 125 -8.92 4.92 -10.44
N SER A 126 -9.67 4.01 -11.06
CA SER A 126 -10.96 4.29 -11.69
C SER A 126 -12.04 3.74 -10.78
N LEU A 127 -12.84 4.62 -10.17
CA LEU A 127 -13.92 4.26 -9.24
C LEU A 127 -15.20 3.91 -10.00
N SER A 128 -15.94 2.95 -9.47
CA SER A 128 -17.31 2.63 -9.91
C SER A 128 -18.30 3.68 -9.38
N ALA A 129 -19.34 4.01 -10.15
CA ALA A 129 -20.44 4.86 -9.67
C ALA A 129 -21.35 4.16 -8.65
N GLU A 130 -21.38 2.83 -8.68
CA GLU A 130 -22.44 2.03 -8.07
C GLU A 130 -21.98 1.37 -6.76
N ASP A 131 -20.68 1.14 -6.63
CA ASP A 131 -20.09 0.40 -5.53
C ASP A 131 -18.65 0.85 -5.25
N ARG A 132 -18.02 0.21 -4.26
CA ARG A 132 -16.66 0.51 -3.80
C ARG A 132 -15.59 -0.24 -4.60
N THR A 133 -15.97 -0.81 -5.75
CA THR A 133 -15.01 -1.46 -6.62
C THR A 133 -14.29 -0.40 -7.45
N ALA A 134 -13.02 -0.67 -7.72
CA ALA A 134 -12.20 0.19 -8.53
C ALA A 134 -11.26 -0.63 -9.39
N THR A 135 -10.95 -0.11 -10.57
CA THR A 135 -9.84 -0.59 -11.37
C THR A 135 -8.60 0.21 -11.02
N LEU A 136 -7.60 -0.47 -10.47
CA LEU A 136 -6.30 0.09 -10.17
C LEU A 136 -5.32 -0.32 -11.27
N LYS A 137 -4.71 0.66 -11.94
CA LYS A 137 -3.70 0.45 -12.97
C LYS A 137 -2.37 1.02 -12.54
N TYR A 138 -1.30 0.28 -12.79
CA TYR A 138 0.07 0.72 -12.59
C TYR A 138 0.89 0.27 -13.79
N ASN A 139 1.24 1.22 -14.67
CA ASN A 139 1.85 0.94 -15.97
C ASN A 139 1.03 -0.11 -16.75
N GLU A 140 1.57 -1.30 -17.00
CA GLU A 140 0.90 -2.37 -17.76
C GLU A 140 0.01 -3.27 -16.89
N TYR A 141 0.11 -3.17 -15.56
CA TYR A 141 -0.67 -4.00 -14.64
C TYR A 141 -2.02 -3.37 -14.35
N SER A 142 -3.05 -4.21 -14.24
CA SER A 142 -4.42 -3.81 -13.92
C SER A 142 -5.04 -4.80 -12.92
N PHE A 143 -5.66 -4.28 -11.87
CA PHE A 143 -6.26 -5.07 -10.80
C PHE A 143 -7.65 -4.53 -10.47
N LEU A 144 -8.60 -5.42 -10.23
CA LEU A 144 -9.86 -5.07 -9.59
C LEU A 144 -9.67 -5.10 -8.07
N VAL A 145 -9.95 -3.98 -7.43
CA VAL A 145 -9.78 -3.80 -6.00
C VAL A 145 -11.05 -3.28 -5.35
N THR A 146 -11.23 -3.55 -4.07
CA THR A 146 -12.13 -2.79 -3.21
C THR A 146 -11.37 -1.66 -2.53
N VAL A 147 -11.90 -0.44 -2.60
CA VAL A 147 -11.34 0.73 -1.90
C VAL A 147 -12.08 1.01 -0.59
N THR A 148 -11.47 1.82 0.27
CA THR A 148 -12.10 2.24 1.53
C THR A 148 -13.20 3.28 1.29
N ASP A 149 -14.17 3.34 2.22
CA ASP A 149 -15.22 4.36 2.21
C ASP A 149 -14.64 5.77 2.28
N ASP A 150 -13.64 5.97 3.14
CA ASP A 150 -13.00 7.26 3.30
C ASP A 150 -12.36 7.74 2.00
N PHE A 151 -11.69 6.85 1.26
CA PHE A 151 -11.08 7.19 -0.02
C PHE A 151 -12.13 7.45 -1.10
N TYR A 152 -13.14 6.56 -1.21
CA TYR A 152 -14.23 6.71 -2.16
C TYR A 152 -14.93 8.06 -1.98
N ASN A 153 -15.40 8.35 -0.76
CA ASN A 153 -16.10 9.59 -0.44
C ASN A 153 -15.21 10.81 -0.67
N PHE A 154 -13.92 10.73 -0.31
CA PHE A 154 -12.97 11.80 -0.55
C PHE A 154 -12.85 12.17 -2.03
N VAL A 155 -12.71 11.19 -2.93
CA VAL A 155 -12.58 11.46 -4.37
C VAL A 155 -13.84 12.11 -4.93
N TYR A 156 -15.02 11.65 -4.54
CA TYR A 156 -16.29 12.25 -4.95
C TYR A 156 -16.47 13.67 -4.41
N GLU A 157 -16.13 13.91 -3.13
CA GLU A 157 -16.19 15.24 -2.54
C GLU A 157 -15.18 16.20 -3.21
N LEU A 158 -13.97 15.72 -3.47
CA LEU A 158 -12.94 16.48 -4.17
C LEU A 158 -13.42 16.88 -5.57
N TYR A 159 -13.97 15.93 -6.33
CA TYR A 159 -14.51 16.20 -7.66
C TYR A 159 -15.65 17.22 -7.62
N SER A 160 -16.60 17.08 -6.69
CA SER A 160 -17.73 18.01 -6.52
C SER A 160 -17.28 19.45 -6.23
N LYS A 161 -16.18 19.63 -5.48
CA LYS A 161 -15.63 20.94 -5.14
C LYS A 161 -14.88 21.62 -6.29
N ILE A 162 -14.31 20.83 -7.21
CA ILE A 162 -13.53 21.35 -8.34
C ILE A 162 -14.35 21.47 -9.63
N SER A 163 -15.55 20.86 -9.69
CA SER A 163 -16.42 20.85 -10.87
C SER A 163 -17.24 22.10 -11.07
#